data_AF-C3K9C5-F1
#
_entry.id   AF-C3K9C5-F1
#
_cell.length_a   1.000
_cell.length_b   1.000
_cell.length_c   1.000
_cell.angle_alpha   90.00
_cell.angle_beta   90.00
_cell.angle_gamma   90.00
#
_symmetry.space_group_name_H-M   'P 1'
#
loop_
_entity.id
_entity.type
_entity.pdbx_description
1 polymer ?
#
loop_
_entity_poly.entity_id
_entity_poly.type
_entity_poly.pdbx_seq_one_letter_code
_entity_poly.pdbx_strand_id
1 'polypeptide(L)'
;MRQPLFDFDLKRVSREHYITGKAAINFPHAGRTTGGWHLLSYFDRDSGVAKVSLAGIHYPDTTDFFGDAGICDVTGQLAKLGWASEGKRLFMADHYRAASDMIVKWALSGSRHCNVEVAEWFPTKVEKQLLLAILEMGKPKLFELGMLKQVEAWLSSQ
;
A
#
# COMPACT_ATOMS: atom_id res chain seq x y z
N MET A 1 6.43 6.48 30.48
CA MET A 1 6.78 6.63 29.05
C MET A 1 5.65 6.02 28.24
N ARG A 2 4.99 6.79 27.36
CA ARG A 2 3.94 6.23 26.46
C ARG A 2 4.66 5.34 25.45
N GLN A 3 4.33 4.05 25.41
CA GLN A 3 4.84 3.14 24.39
C GLN A 3 4.49 3.69 22.99
N PRO A 4 5.36 3.55 21.98
CA PRO A 4 5.03 3.97 20.62
C PRO A 4 3.81 3.15 20.14
N LEU A 5 2.80 3.83 19.60
CA LEU A 5 1.52 3.27 19.12
C LEU A 5 1.64 2.35 17.88
N PHE A 6 2.86 2.03 17.44
CA PHE A 6 3.14 1.43 16.15
C PHE A 6 3.26 -0.12 16.18
N ASP A 7 3.68 -0.72 17.30
CA ASP A 7 3.60 -2.18 17.50
C ASP A 7 2.14 -2.66 17.64
N PHE A 8 1.24 -1.76 18.02
CA PHE A 8 -0.19 -2.06 18.17
C PHE A 8 -0.86 -2.35 16.83
N ASP A 9 -0.43 -1.70 15.75
CA ASP A 9 -1.08 -1.85 14.46
C ASP A 9 -0.84 -3.22 13.83
N LEU A 10 0.32 -3.85 14.05
CA LEU A 10 0.52 -5.25 13.67
C LEU A 10 -0.53 -6.18 14.30
N LYS A 11 -0.96 -5.89 15.53
CA LYS A 11 -2.04 -6.65 16.20
C LYS A 11 -3.42 -6.41 15.59
N ARG A 12 -3.59 -5.38 14.77
CA ARG A 12 -4.84 -5.04 14.09
C ARG A 12 -4.89 -5.52 12.65
N VAL A 13 -3.75 -5.89 12.07
CA VAL A 13 -3.65 -6.39 10.69
C VAL A 13 -4.64 -7.54 10.47
N SER A 14 -5.52 -7.37 9.50
CA SER A 14 -6.41 -8.41 9.00
C SER A 14 -6.44 -8.33 7.49
N ARG A 15 -7.23 -9.17 6.83
CA ARG A 15 -7.39 -9.05 5.38
C ARG A 15 -8.09 -7.75 4.98
N GLU A 16 -9.01 -7.26 5.82
CA GLU A 16 -9.71 -5.98 5.65
C GLU A 16 -8.82 -4.79 6.02
N HIS A 17 -8.05 -4.92 7.11
CA HIS A 17 -7.10 -3.90 7.57
C HIS A 17 -5.65 -4.32 7.27
N TYR A 18 -5.36 -4.57 6.00
CA TYR A 18 -4.03 -4.99 5.56
C TYR A 18 -3.04 -3.81 5.60
N ILE A 19 -1.74 -4.13 5.66
CA ILE A 19 -0.67 -3.13 5.63
C ILE A 19 -0.57 -2.51 4.23
N THR A 20 -0.56 -1.18 4.13
CA THR A 20 -0.51 -0.46 2.85
C THR A 20 0.39 0.79 2.90
N GLY A 21 0.42 1.55 1.80
CA GLY A 21 1.12 2.82 1.67
C GLY A 21 2.64 2.65 1.63
N LYS A 22 3.37 3.60 2.23
CA LYS A 22 4.83 3.65 2.14
C LYS A 22 5.54 2.44 2.76
N ALA A 23 4.94 1.78 3.76
CA ALA A 23 5.51 0.54 4.29
C ALA A 23 5.40 -0.59 3.26
N ALA A 24 4.23 -0.78 2.66
CA ALA A 24 3.99 -1.85 1.68
C ALA A 24 4.76 -1.65 0.36
N ILE A 25 4.83 -0.41 -0.17
CA ILE A 25 5.62 -0.13 -1.39
C ILE A 25 7.13 -0.38 -1.19
N ASN A 26 7.60 -0.36 0.06
CA ASN A 26 9.00 -0.62 0.41
C ASN A 26 9.23 -2.05 0.92
N PHE A 27 8.25 -2.95 0.81
CA PHE A 27 8.40 -4.33 1.25
C PHE A 27 8.78 -5.25 0.09
N PRO A 28 9.88 -6.01 0.15
CA PRO A 28 10.32 -6.83 -0.98
C PRO A 28 9.33 -7.96 -1.27
N HIS A 29 8.88 -8.04 -2.52
CA HIS A 29 8.07 -9.14 -3.04
C HIS A 29 8.89 -10.01 -3.98
N ALA A 30 8.88 -11.33 -3.76
CA ALA A 30 9.66 -12.26 -4.57
C ALA A 30 9.27 -12.16 -6.06
N GLY A 31 10.27 -12.08 -6.94
CA GLY A 31 10.06 -11.96 -8.39
C GLY A 31 9.62 -10.57 -8.88
N ARG A 32 9.70 -9.54 -8.03
CA ARG A 32 9.42 -8.14 -8.40
C ARG A 32 10.64 -7.27 -8.14
N THR A 33 10.93 -6.39 -9.09
CA THR A 33 12.05 -5.43 -9.05
C THR A 33 11.65 -4.04 -8.62
N THR A 34 10.34 -3.77 -8.49
CA THR A 34 9.82 -2.51 -7.95
C THR A 34 9.90 -2.49 -6.43
N GLY A 35 9.89 -1.29 -5.83
CA GLY A 35 9.83 -1.14 -4.39
C GLY A 35 11.13 -1.49 -3.65
N GLY A 36 11.04 -1.56 -2.33
CA GLY A 36 12.12 -2.07 -1.47
C GLY A 36 13.24 -1.09 -1.08
N TRP A 37 13.30 0.12 -1.66
CA TRP A 37 14.40 1.07 -1.46
C TRP A 37 14.61 1.50 0.00
N HIS A 38 13.53 1.57 0.77
CA HIS A 38 13.56 2.02 2.17
C HIS A 38 13.11 0.94 3.16
N LEU A 39 13.30 -0.35 2.86
CA LEU A 39 12.88 -1.47 3.72
C LEU A 39 13.23 -1.26 5.21
N LEU A 40 14.49 -0.94 5.50
CA LEU A 40 14.97 -0.74 6.88
C LEU A 40 14.29 0.45 7.58
N SER A 41 13.87 1.48 6.84
CA SER A 41 13.16 2.61 7.45
C SER A 41 11.79 2.23 8.04
N TYR A 42 11.21 1.10 7.61
CA TYR A 42 9.89 0.64 8.03
C TYR A 42 9.91 -0.66 8.83
N PHE A 43 10.86 -1.54 8.55
CA PHE A 43 10.90 -2.90 9.09
C PHE A 43 12.22 -3.23 9.81
N ASP A 44 13.07 -2.25 10.10
CA ASP A 44 14.23 -2.46 10.95
C ASP A 44 13.80 -2.92 12.34
N ARG A 45 14.19 -4.16 12.68
CA ARG A 45 13.86 -4.78 13.96
C ARG A 45 14.58 -4.09 15.12
N ASP A 46 15.77 -3.56 14.89
CA ASP A 46 16.60 -2.93 15.94
C ASP A 46 16.02 -1.59 16.39
N SER A 47 15.27 -0.92 15.50
CA SER A 47 14.47 0.25 15.85
C SER A 47 13.33 -0.04 16.85
N GLY A 48 12.98 -1.32 17.02
CA GLY A 48 11.94 -1.78 17.95
C GLY A 48 10.51 -1.40 17.55
N VAL A 49 10.29 -0.79 16.37
CA VAL A 49 8.98 -0.29 15.95
C VAL A 49 8.72 -0.51 14.46
N ALA A 50 7.67 -1.26 14.12
CA ALA A 50 7.20 -1.36 12.73
C ALA A 50 6.28 -0.18 12.38
N LYS A 51 6.72 0.71 11.49
CA LYS A 51 5.95 1.92 11.11
C LYS A 51 4.97 1.62 9.97
N VAL A 52 3.95 0.82 10.26
CA VAL A 52 2.97 0.39 9.25
C VAL A 52 1.73 1.30 9.22
N SER A 53 1.13 1.45 8.05
CA SER A 53 -0.20 2.05 7.87
C SER A 53 -1.18 0.97 7.43
N LEU A 54 -2.44 1.05 7.87
CA LEU A 54 -3.46 0.04 7.59
C LEU A 54 -4.60 0.65 6.77
N ALA A 55 -5.12 -0.13 5.81
CA ALA A 55 -6.34 0.20 5.08
C ALA A 55 -7.54 0.26 6.04
N GLY A 56 -8.47 1.19 5.80
CA GLY A 56 -9.63 1.45 6.66
C GLY A 56 -9.34 2.08 8.03
N ILE A 57 -8.06 2.32 8.37
CA ILE A 57 -7.66 2.93 9.66
C ILE A 57 -6.82 4.18 9.44
N HIS A 58 -5.69 4.05 8.75
CA HIS A 58 -4.76 5.16 8.43
C HIS A 58 -4.88 5.62 6.97
N TYR A 59 -5.38 4.72 6.14
CA TYR A 59 -5.75 4.94 4.75
C TYR A 59 -7.26 4.72 4.61
N PRO A 60 -7.89 5.31 3.58
CA PRO A 60 -9.26 4.95 3.21
C PRO A 60 -9.40 3.43 3.06
N ASP A 61 -10.59 2.92 3.33
CA ASP A 61 -10.94 1.59 2.87
C ASP A 61 -11.12 1.63 1.35
N THR A 62 -10.34 0.82 0.64
CA THR A 62 -10.36 0.73 -0.82
C THR A 62 -10.97 -0.57 -1.33
N THR A 63 -11.65 -1.32 -0.46
CA THR A 63 -12.32 -2.60 -0.81
C THR A 63 -13.35 -2.41 -1.93
N ASP A 64 -14.14 -1.34 -1.90
CA ASP A 64 -15.11 -1.03 -2.97
C ASP A 64 -14.46 -0.64 -4.31
N PHE A 65 -13.17 -0.30 -4.31
CA PHE A 65 -12.44 0.08 -5.52
C PHE A 65 -11.75 -1.14 -6.14
N PHE A 66 -11.11 -1.98 -5.33
CA PHE A 66 -10.16 -2.99 -5.81
C PHE A 66 -10.45 -4.41 -5.28
N GLY A 67 -11.44 -4.57 -4.40
CA GLY A 67 -11.69 -5.80 -3.67
C GLY A 67 -10.42 -6.30 -2.98
N ASP A 68 -10.13 -7.59 -3.16
CA ASP A 68 -8.94 -8.25 -2.62
C ASP A 68 -7.69 -8.15 -3.53
N ALA A 69 -7.77 -7.46 -4.67
CA ALA A 69 -6.68 -7.42 -5.64
C ALA A 69 -5.40 -6.86 -5.01
N GLY A 70 -4.30 -7.60 -5.16
CA GLY A 70 -2.99 -7.24 -4.63
C GLY A 70 -2.83 -7.36 -3.11
N ILE A 71 -3.78 -7.95 -2.38
CA ILE A 71 -3.62 -8.25 -0.94
C ILE A 71 -2.94 -9.61 -0.77
N CYS A 72 -1.72 -9.60 -0.25
CA CYS A 72 -0.87 -10.77 -0.05
C CYS A 72 -0.77 -11.19 1.42
N ASP A 73 -0.62 -12.49 1.66
CA ASP A 73 -0.16 -13.00 2.96
C ASP A 73 1.34 -12.83 3.06
N VAL A 74 1.79 -12.12 4.09
CA VAL A 74 3.21 -11.83 4.36
C VAL A 74 3.68 -12.38 5.71
N THR A 75 2.90 -13.27 6.32
CA THR A 75 3.15 -13.81 7.67
C THR A 75 4.55 -14.42 7.77
N GLY A 76 4.93 -15.25 6.80
CA GLY A 76 6.24 -15.90 6.79
C GLY A 76 7.39 -14.93 6.55
N GLN A 77 7.19 -13.94 5.68
CA GLN A 77 8.20 -12.93 5.32
C GLN A 77 8.46 -12.00 6.51
N LEU A 78 7.41 -11.54 7.20
CA LEU A 78 7.55 -10.70 8.39
C LEU A 78 8.12 -11.47 9.57
N ALA A 79 7.76 -12.74 9.76
CA ALA A 79 8.36 -13.58 10.80
C ALA A 79 9.88 -13.72 10.62
N LYS A 80 10.37 -13.87 9.38
CA LYS A 80 11.82 -13.92 9.08
C LYS A 80 12.54 -12.61 9.42
N LEU A 81 11.83 -11.48 9.44
CA LEU A 81 12.35 -10.16 9.83
C LEU A 81 12.17 -9.88 11.34
N GLY A 82 11.75 -10.86 12.14
CA GLY A 82 11.53 -10.70 13.58
C GLY A 82 10.17 -10.11 13.96
N TRP A 83 9.25 -9.98 13.01
CA TRP A 83 7.89 -9.43 13.18
C TRP A 83 6.83 -10.53 13.14
N ALA A 84 6.98 -11.54 14.00
CA ALA A 84 5.97 -12.59 14.15
C ALA A 84 4.79 -12.07 14.99
N SER A 85 3.57 -12.50 14.62
CA SER A 85 2.36 -12.30 15.42
C SER A 85 1.80 -13.66 15.79
N GLU A 86 1.79 -14.00 17.09
CA GLU A 86 1.40 -15.33 17.57
C GLU A 86 0.01 -15.73 17.07
N GLY A 87 -0.06 -16.84 16.31
CA GLY A 87 -1.30 -17.41 15.81
C GLY A 87 -2.06 -16.57 14.78
N LYS A 88 -1.49 -15.46 14.29
CA LYS A 88 -2.18 -14.50 13.42
C LYS A 88 -1.52 -14.38 12.05
N ARG A 89 -2.35 -14.44 11.01
CA ARG A 89 -1.91 -14.12 9.64
C ARG A 89 -1.79 -12.61 9.46
N LEU A 90 -0.71 -12.18 8.82
CA LEU A 90 -0.45 -10.80 8.46
C LEU A 90 -0.65 -10.61 6.97
N PHE A 91 -1.39 -9.57 6.60
CA PHE A 91 -1.70 -9.23 5.22
C PHE A 91 -1.14 -7.86 4.86
N MET A 92 -0.70 -7.72 3.62
CA MET A 92 -0.09 -6.51 3.08
C MET A 92 -0.43 -6.34 1.61
N ALA A 93 -0.55 -5.11 1.15
CA ALA A 93 -0.62 -4.79 -0.26
C ALA A 93 0.70 -5.12 -0.97
N ASP A 94 0.60 -5.67 -2.17
CA ASP A 94 1.71 -5.61 -3.12
C ASP A 94 1.98 -4.16 -3.57
N HIS A 95 3.02 -3.97 -4.39
CA HIS A 95 3.42 -2.64 -4.82
C HIS A 95 2.33 -1.91 -5.62
N TYR A 96 1.55 -2.62 -6.43
CA TYR A 96 0.51 -2.03 -7.26
C TYR A 96 -0.70 -1.63 -6.43
N ARG A 97 -1.13 -2.48 -5.49
CA ARG A 97 -2.21 -2.15 -4.55
C ARG A 97 -1.80 -1.03 -3.60
N ALA A 98 -0.57 -1.04 -3.10
CA ALA A 98 -0.07 0.02 -2.21
C ALA A 98 -0.05 1.39 -2.90
N ALA A 99 0.44 1.44 -4.15
CA ALA A 99 0.41 2.67 -4.95
C ALA A 99 -1.04 3.10 -5.26
N SER A 100 -1.93 2.15 -5.58
CA SER A 100 -3.35 2.44 -5.85
C SER A 100 -4.06 3.00 -4.62
N ASP A 101 -3.81 2.46 -3.43
CA ASP A 101 -4.34 2.98 -2.16
C ASP A 101 -3.82 4.40 -1.88
N MET A 102 -2.56 4.68 -2.23
CA MET A 102 -1.99 6.03 -2.13
C MET A 102 -2.63 7.02 -3.10
N ILE A 103 -2.91 6.60 -4.34
CA ILE A 103 -3.61 7.42 -5.34
C ILE A 103 -5.04 7.70 -4.88
N VAL A 104 -5.78 6.70 -4.39
CA VAL A 104 -7.15 6.91 -3.86
C VAL A 104 -7.12 7.84 -2.66
N LYS A 105 -6.19 7.65 -1.72
CA LYS A 105 -6.03 8.56 -0.57
C LYS A 105 -5.78 10.00 -1.02
N TRP A 106 -4.91 10.20 -1.99
CA TRP A 106 -4.65 11.52 -2.57
C TRP A 106 -5.90 12.11 -3.24
N ALA A 107 -6.59 11.34 -4.06
CA ALA A 107 -7.78 11.77 -4.78
C ALA A 107 -8.87 12.25 -3.80
N LEU A 108 -9.12 11.46 -2.75
CA LEU A 108 -10.13 11.78 -1.73
C LEU A 108 -9.72 12.93 -0.80
N SER A 109 -8.42 13.27 -0.71
CA SER A 109 -7.97 14.35 0.17
C SER A 109 -8.12 15.75 -0.45
N GLY A 110 -8.44 15.86 -1.74
CA GLY A 110 -8.48 17.13 -2.47
C GLY A 110 -7.11 17.84 -2.59
N SER A 111 -6.01 17.14 -2.33
CA SER A 111 -4.67 17.70 -2.46
C SER A 111 -4.31 17.93 -3.93
N ARG A 112 -3.55 18.99 -4.23
CA ARG A 112 -3.03 19.23 -5.58
C ARG A 112 -1.86 18.33 -5.96
N HIS A 113 -1.18 17.74 -4.97
CA HIS A 113 0.03 16.96 -5.18
C HIS A 113 -0.16 15.51 -4.72
N CYS A 114 0.05 14.59 -5.65
CA CYS A 114 0.14 13.15 -5.41
C CYS A 114 1.60 12.78 -5.19
N ASN A 115 1.91 12.03 -4.13
CA ASN A 115 3.27 11.64 -3.77
C ASN A 115 3.67 10.25 -4.30
N VAL A 116 2.97 9.80 -5.35
CA VAL A 116 3.25 8.57 -6.08
C VAL A 116 4.08 8.93 -7.30
N GLU A 117 5.27 8.37 -7.40
CA GLU A 117 6.22 8.63 -8.49
C GLU A 117 6.18 7.45 -9.46
N VAL A 118 5.24 7.44 -10.41
CA VAL A 118 5.00 6.25 -11.26
C VAL A 118 6.22 5.87 -12.10
N ALA A 119 6.90 6.87 -12.68
CA ALA A 119 8.09 6.64 -13.51
C ALA A 119 9.27 6.07 -12.72
N GLU A 120 9.42 6.46 -11.46
CA GLU A 120 10.47 5.96 -10.57
C GLU A 120 10.11 4.58 -10.02
N TRP A 121 8.88 4.40 -9.55
CA TRP A 121 8.50 3.18 -8.84
C TRP A 121 8.17 2.01 -9.76
N PHE A 122 7.72 2.30 -10.98
CA PHE A 122 7.30 1.33 -12.00
C PHE A 122 7.97 1.70 -13.34
N PRO A 123 9.30 1.54 -13.47
CA PRO A 123 10.03 2.07 -14.61
C PRO A 123 9.72 1.34 -15.92
N THR A 124 9.34 0.06 -15.88
CA THR A 124 9.07 -0.72 -17.09
C THR A 124 7.62 -0.58 -17.57
N LYS A 125 7.41 -0.74 -18.88
CA LYS A 125 6.06 -0.73 -19.47
C LYS A 125 5.14 -1.78 -18.84
N VAL A 126 5.67 -2.97 -18.54
CA VAL A 126 4.90 -4.07 -17.93
C VAL A 126 4.45 -3.68 -16.52
N GLU A 127 5.32 -3.10 -15.71
CA GLU A 127 4.97 -2.67 -14.35
C GLU A 127 3.93 -1.54 -14.38
N LYS A 128 4.06 -0.57 -15.29
CA LYS A 128 3.03 0.48 -15.46
C LYS A 128 1.69 -0.11 -15.87
N GLN A 129 1.67 -1.08 -16.79
CA GLN A 129 0.43 -1.75 -17.20
C GLN A 129 -0.25 -2.49 -16.05
N LEU A 130 0.53 -3.12 -15.16
CA LEU A 130 -0.01 -3.80 -13.98
C LEU A 130 -0.62 -2.80 -12.97
N LEU A 131 0.02 -1.64 -12.75
CA LEU A 131 -0.58 -0.57 -11.95
C LEU A 131 -1.89 -0.08 -12.57
N LEU A 132 -1.89 0.21 -13.87
CA LEU A 132 -3.06 0.69 -14.60
C LEU A 132 -4.21 -0.33 -14.56
N ALA A 133 -3.90 -1.63 -14.61
CA ALA A 133 -4.90 -2.68 -14.50
C ALA A 133 -5.65 -2.66 -13.15
N ILE A 134 -4.94 -2.41 -12.04
CA ILE A 134 -5.61 -2.23 -10.73
C ILE A 134 -6.44 -0.94 -10.71
N LEU A 135 -5.89 0.17 -11.20
CA LEU A 135 -6.62 1.45 -11.22
C LEU A 135 -7.87 1.40 -12.10
N GLU A 136 -7.86 0.60 -13.18
CA GLU A 136 -9.02 0.37 -14.03
C GLU A 136 -10.19 -0.23 -13.24
N MET A 137 -9.94 -1.17 -12.32
CA MET A 137 -10.96 -1.76 -11.47
C MET A 137 -11.66 -0.72 -10.58
N GLY A 138 -10.92 0.29 -10.13
CA GLY A 138 -11.44 1.35 -9.27
C GLY A 138 -12.16 2.47 -10.00
N LYS A 139 -12.12 2.53 -11.35
CA LYS A 139 -12.74 3.63 -12.11
C LYS A 139 -14.24 3.82 -11.86
N PRO A 140 -15.08 2.76 -11.78
CA PRO A 140 -16.50 2.94 -11.49
C PRO A 140 -16.74 3.69 -10.19
N LYS A 141 -16.03 3.32 -9.11
CA LYS A 141 -16.17 3.97 -7.80
C LYS A 141 -15.58 5.38 -7.80
N LEU A 142 -14.44 5.59 -8.46
CA LEU A 142 -13.86 6.92 -8.64
C LEU A 142 -14.78 7.85 -9.44
N PHE A 143 -15.51 7.34 -10.42
CA PHE A 143 -16.50 8.09 -11.19
C PHE A 143 -17.69 8.49 -10.32
N GLU A 144 -18.24 7.54 -9.57
CA GLU A 144 -19.35 7.77 -8.63
C GLU A 144 -19.00 8.88 -7.62
N LEU A 145 -17.76 8.89 -7.13
CA LEU A 145 -17.26 9.89 -6.18
C LEU A 145 -16.80 11.19 -6.84
N GLY A 146 -16.90 11.32 -8.16
CA GLY A 146 -16.50 12.52 -8.92
C GLY A 146 -14.97 12.73 -9.05
N MET A 147 -14.16 11.75 -8.64
CA MET A 147 -12.69 11.86 -8.58
C MET A 147 -11.99 11.33 -9.84
N LEU A 148 -12.70 10.61 -10.72
CA LEU A 148 -12.09 9.95 -11.88
C LEU A 148 -11.30 10.91 -12.77
N LYS A 149 -11.87 12.08 -13.11
CA LYS A 149 -11.22 13.07 -13.99
C LYS A 149 -9.88 13.55 -13.44
N GLN A 150 -9.79 13.76 -12.12
CA GLN A 150 -8.56 14.18 -11.47
C GLN A 150 -7.50 13.10 -11.57
N VAL A 151 -7.88 11.84 -11.31
CA VAL A 151 -6.97 10.69 -11.38
C VAL A 151 -6.46 10.48 -12.82
N GLU A 152 -7.34 10.54 -13.81
CA GLU A 152 -6.96 10.37 -15.22
C GLU A 152 -6.06 11.51 -15.74
N ALA A 153 -6.34 12.76 -15.34
CA ALA A 153 -5.49 13.89 -15.68
C ALA A 153 -4.09 13.74 -15.08
N TRP A 154 -4.00 13.32 -13.81
CA TRP A 154 -2.71 13.07 -13.17
C TRP A 154 -1.97 11.89 -13.79
N LEU A 155 -2.65 10.78 -14.08
CA LEU A 155 -2.06 9.61 -14.76
C LEU A 155 -1.50 9.98 -16.14
N SER A 156 -2.17 10.85 -16.87
CA SER A 156 -1.74 11.32 -18.19
C SER A 156 -0.49 12.21 -18.13
N SER A 157 -0.15 12.73 -16.95
CA SER A 157 1.05 13.55 -16.73
C SER A 157 2.25 12.76 -16.18
N GLN A 158 2.13 11.43 -16.03
CA GLN A 158 3.18 10.56 -15.48
C GLN A 158 4.13 9.99 -16.53
#